data_AF-D3SVW7-F1
#
_entry.id   AF-D3SVW7-F1
#
_cell.length_a   1.000
_cell.length_b   1.000
_cell.length_c   1.000
_cell.angle_alpha   90.00
_cell.angle_beta   90.00
_cell.angle_gamma   90.00
#
_symmetry.space_group_name_H-M   'P 1'
#
loop_
_entity.id
_entity.type
_entity.pdbx_description
1 polymer ?
#
loop_
_entity_poly.entity_id
_entity_poly.type
_entity_poly.pdbx_seq_one_letter_code
_entity_poly.pdbx_strand_id
1 'polypeptide(L)'
;MRHVEISVRPKTREPVLAVLDAEQIDYTVVPADETSEYESLVSFSLPKSAVDVVLDKLEKAGLDEDDHTVVVTAETVISRQFGALKERYTGEILADARLARYELYAESEELVPAIPVYVTMTLMSAIVATAGLLLDSAAVVVGSMVIAPLIGPTLAASVGTVLNEHDLFWTGVVYQVLGISVAIGGAAVFAWISKSMFLVPPGIEILEIDELSERVLPNLLSLVVAFGAGIAGVLSLSTGISVALVGVMIAAALIPPAAAAGIAIAWGVPNAVIGSLILVFVNLLGVNITGLFTLWAMGYRPRVRSETGIARQLVRRRLVMFTIVILVLSTFLIGVTWASYESASLENAVTTEVEDVLDSPAYQDVTLVEVELFLEEEVPFDPAIRIEEGAILEQPERIVITVEQPAAVEHPELVSELNERVTDETGDGVRVDVRFIEYETA
;
A
#
# COMPACT_ATOMS: atom_id res chain seq x y z
N MET A 1 20.67 21.85 6.64
CA MET A 1 21.07 22.29 8.00
C MET A 1 19.90 23.06 8.58
N ARG A 2 19.87 23.35 9.87
CA ARG A 2 18.80 24.15 10.47
C ARG A 2 19.35 25.42 11.10
N HIS A 3 18.68 26.53 10.86
CA HIS A 3 18.82 27.75 11.62
C HIS A 3 17.70 27.78 12.65
N VAL A 4 18.05 27.99 13.91
CA VAL A 4 17.10 28.00 15.03
C VAL A 4 17.12 29.40 15.63
N GLU A 5 15.93 29.96 15.81
CA GLU A 5 15.70 31.25 16.46
C GLU A 5 14.80 31.03 17.66
N ILE A 6 15.23 31.48 18.84
CA ILE A 6 14.48 31.34 20.09
C ILE A 6 14.30 32.71 20.71
N SER A 7 13.05 33.15 20.85
CA SER A 7 12.70 34.32 21.64
C SER A 7 12.59 33.89 23.10
N VAL A 8 13.58 34.28 23.92
CA VAL A 8 13.71 33.83 25.32
C VAL A 8 13.21 34.89 26.29
N ARG A 9 12.48 34.46 27.31
CA ARG A 9 12.10 35.27 28.47
C ARG A 9 13.29 35.45 29.44
N PRO A 10 13.23 36.41 30.39
CA PRO A 10 14.35 36.69 31.28
C PRO A 10 14.85 35.51 32.11
N LYS A 11 13.92 34.62 32.50
CA LYS A 11 14.25 33.44 33.31
C LYS A 11 14.92 32.33 32.50
N THR A 12 14.75 32.32 31.18
CA THR A 12 15.20 31.22 30.31
C THR A 12 16.46 31.56 29.52
N ARG A 13 16.82 32.85 29.43
CA ARG A 13 18.03 33.32 28.74
C ARG A 13 19.33 32.67 29.26
N GLU A 14 19.68 32.85 30.53
CA GLU A 14 20.94 32.32 31.07
C GLU A 14 21.06 30.79 30.93
N PRO A 15 20.02 29.99 31.27
CA PRO A 15 20.06 28.54 31.05
C PRO A 15 20.26 28.14 29.58
N VAL A 16 19.60 28.81 28.64
CA VAL A 16 19.73 28.54 27.20
C VAL A 16 21.16 28.80 26.73
N LEU A 17 21.74 29.95 27.09
CA LEU A 17 23.11 30.30 26.70
C LEU A 17 24.13 29.32 27.30
N ALA A 18 23.95 28.91 28.56
CA ALA A 18 24.84 27.94 29.21
C ALA A 18 24.88 26.59 28.48
N VAL A 19 23.75 26.12 27.94
CA VAL A 19 23.70 24.89 27.13
C VAL A 19 24.43 25.08 25.81
N LEU A 20 24.21 26.19 25.11
CA LEU A 20 24.86 26.46 23.83
C LEU A 20 26.38 26.57 23.98
N ASP A 21 26.85 27.23 25.04
CA ASP A 21 28.27 27.32 25.39
C ASP A 21 28.86 25.94 25.72
N ALA A 22 28.16 25.13 26.53
CA ALA A 22 28.61 23.77 26.89
C ALA A 22 28.74 22.86 25.66
N GLU A 23 27.86 23.01 24.68
CA GLU A 23 27.89 22.28 23.41
C GLU A 23 28.84 22.89 22.37
N GLN A 24 29.44 24.04 22.66
CA GLN A 24 30.30 24.79 21.74
C GLN A 24 29.57 25.15 20.43
N ILE A 25 28.35 25.66 20.56
CA ILE A 25 27.52 26.09 19.44
C ILE A 25 27.66 27.61 19.32
N ASP A 26 28.04 28.10 18.14
CA ASP A 26 28.02 29.53 17.83
C ASP A 26 26.57 30.05 17.81
N TYR A 27 26.31 31.13 18.54
CA TYR A 27 25.02 31.81 18.58
C TYR A 27 25.17 33.33 18.50
N THR A 28 24.09 34.00 18.11
CA THR A 28 23.92 35.46 18.14
C THR A 28 22.77 35.79 19.09
N VAL A 29 22.95 36.82 19.92
CA VAL A 29 21.90 37.32 20.81
C VAL A 29 21.53 38.73 20.38
N VAL A 30 20.26 38.95 20.06
CA VAL A 30 19.70 40.26 19.75
C VAL A 30 18.74 40.65 20.87
N PRO A 31 18.98 41.74 21.61
CA PRO A 31 18.05 42.18 22.65
C PRO A 31 16.71 42.61 22.03
N ALA A 32 15.61 42.30 22.71
CA ALA A 32 14.28 42.73 22.30
C ALA A 32 13.96 44.14 22.85
N ASP A 33 13.00 44.82 22.24
CA ASP A 33 12.53 46.13 22.70
C ASP A 33 11.87 46.03 24.09
N GLU A 34 11.92 47.12 24.87
CA GLU A 34 11.39 47.19 26.24
C GLU A 34 9.89 46.86 26.37
N THR A 35 9.15 46.90 25.27
CA THR A 35 7.71 46.58 25.21
C THR A 35 7.42 45.11 24.90
N SER A 36 8.45 44.31 24.61
CA SER A 36 8.34 42.88 24.32
C SER A 36 8.23 42.06 25.61
N GLU A 37 7.48 40.96 25.57
CA GLU A 37 7.47 39.96 26.66
C GLU A 37 8.79 39.15 26.72
N TYR A 38 9.52 39.11 25.62
CA TYR A 38 10.82 38.44 25.49
C TYR A 38 11.97 39.39 25.81
N GLU A 39 13.06 38.88 26.41
CA GLU A 39 14.28 39.67 26.70
C GLU A 39 15.21 39.73 25.48
N SER A 40 15.35 38.61 24.76
CA SER A 40 16.26 38.54 23.62
C SER A 40 15.86 37.45 22.63
N LEU A 41 16.26 37.63 21.38
CA LEU A 41 16.26 36.60 20.33
C LEU A 41 17.63 35.94 20.27
N VAL A 42 17.69 34.63 20.45
CA VAL A 42 18.91 33.83 20.34
C VAL A 42 18.86 33.02 19.04
N SER A 43 19.82 33.25 18.15
CA SER A 43 19.87 32.62 16.83
C SER A 43 21.14 31.79 16.66
N PHE A 44 21.02 30.53 16.23
CA PHE A 44 22.15 29.61 16.05
C PHE A 44 21.89 28.60 14.93
N SER A 45 22.93 27.90 14.48
CA SER A 45 22.82 26.94 13.38
C SER A 45 23.27 25.54 13.79
N LEU A 46 22.48 24.54 13.43
CA LEU A 46 22.72 23.13 13.78
C LEU A 46 22.75 22.22 12.54
N PRO A 47 23.60 21.18 12.53
CA PRO A 47 23.43 20.05 11.62
C PRO A 47 22.12 19.32 11.95
N LYS A 48 21.48 18.67 10.96
CA LYS A 48 20.15 18.04 11.13
C LYS A 48 20.13 17.06 12.31
N SER A 49 21.18 16.26 12.46
CA SER A 49 21.33 15.28 13.53
C SER A 49 21.43 15.87 14.94
N ALA A 50 21.91 17.11 15.08
CA ALA A 50 22.09 17.76 16.39
C ALA A 50 20.83 18.43 16.90
N VAL A 51 19.89 18.76 16.00
CA VAL A 51 18.71 19.57 16.34
C VAL A 51 17.93 18.96 17.49
N ASP A 52 17.47 17.72 17.36
CA ASP A 52 16.69 17.06 18.42
C ASP A 52 17.48 17.02 19.73
N VAL A 53 18.78 16.73 19.67
CA VAL A 53 19.64 16.58 20.86
C VAL A 53 19.82 17.91 21.60
N VAL A 54 20.04 19.00 20.85
CA VAL A 54 20.25 20.33 21.41
C VAL A 54 18.95 20.90 21.95
N LEU A 55 17.84 20.80 21.20
CA LEU A 55 16.52 21.24 21.69
C LEU A 55 16.13 20.46 22.96
N ASP A 56 16.38 19.15 23.02
CA ASP A 56 16.17 18.35 24.23
C ASP A 56 16.98 18.82 25.43
N LYS A 57 18.17 19.38 25.22
CA LYS A 57 19.04 19.91 26.29
C LYS A 57 18.56 21.28 26.73
N LEU A 58 18.13 22.12 25.78
CA LEU A 58 17.55 23.44 26.04
C LEU A 58 16.26 23.32 26.85
N GLU A 59 15.38 22.37 26.51
CA GLU A 59 14.15 22.09 27.29
C GLU A 59 14.47 21.66 28.72
N LYS A 60 15.46 20.78 28.91
CA LYS A 60 15.89 20.36 30.24
C LYS A 60 16.51 21.49 31.06
N ALA A 61 17.03 22.52 30.40
CA ALA A 61 17.59 23.71 31.04
C ALA A 61 16.52 24.76 31.38
N GLY A 62 15.30 24.61 30.87
CA GLY A 62 14.17 25.48 31.21
C GLY A 62 13.53 26.20 30.02
N LEU A 63 13.91 25.88 28.78
CA LEU A 63 13.13 26.28 27.61
C LEU A 63 11.75 25.59 27.67
N ASP A 64 10.67 26.36 27.67
CA ASP A 64 9.30 25.84 27.76
C ASP A 64 8.48 26.16 26.50
N GLU A 65 7.20 25.78 26.50
CA GLU A 65 6.27 26.04 25.37
C GLU A 65 5.84 27.50 25.26
N ASP A 66 6.17 28.28 26.28
CA ASP A 66 5.85 29.68 26.48
C ASP A 66 6.91 30.59 25.80
N ASP A 67 8.11 30.05 25.56
CA ASP A 67 9.16 30.60 24.70
C ASP A 67 8.88 30.27 23.20
N HIS A 68 9.16 31.23 22.32
CA HIS A 68 8.88 31.07 20.89
C HIS A 68 10.10 30.56 20.14
N THR A 69 10.03 29.34 19.59
CA THR A 69 11.10 28.70 18.81
C THR A 69 10.71 28.56 17.35
N VAL A 70 11.52 29.13 16.44
CA VAL A 70 11.38 28.99 14.99
C VAL A 70 12.56 28.18 14.48
N VAL A 71 12.28 27.18 13.64
CA VAL A 71 13.34 26.41 12.97
C VAL A 71 13.19 26.51 11.46
N VAL A 72 14.21 27.07 10.83
CA VAL A 72 14.24 27.34 9.38
C VAL A 72 15.29 26.45 8.72
N THR A 73 15.02 26.05 7.48
CA THR A 73 16.02 25.35 6.65
C THR A 73 17.09 26.33 6.17
N ALA A 74 18.34 26.06 6.56
CA ALA A 74 19.50 26.75 6.02
C ALA A 74 20.10 25.93 4.87
N GLU A 75 20.16 26.53 3.68
CA GLU A 75 20.76 25.92 2.49
C GLU A 75 22.27 25.73 2.65
N THR A 76 22.97 26.70 3.23
CA THR A 76 24.42 26.65 3.45
C THR A 76 24.80 27.38 4.74
N VAL A 77 25.69 26.77 5.52
CA VAL A 77 26.33 27.39 6.69
C VAL A 77 27.84 27.30 6.52
N ILE A 78 28.53 28.44 6.49
CA ILE A 78 29.99 28.50 6.34
C ILE A 78 30.59 28.93 7.68
N SER A 79 30.99 27.97 8.51
CA SER A 79 31.72 28.21 9.76
C SER A 79 32.62 27.03 10.10
N ARG A 80 33.84 27.32 10.59
CA ARG A 80 34.77 26.29 11.08
C ARG A 80 34.20 25.56 12.29
N GLN A 81 33.54 26.29 13.19
CA GLN A 81 32.92 25.71 14.37
C GLN A 81 31.72 24.84 14.00
N PHE A 82 30.93 25.29 13.01
CA PHE A 82 29.83 24.48 12.47
C PHE A 82 30.35 23.17 11.83
N GLY A 83 31.48 23.20 11.11
CA GLY A 83 32.12 21.99 10.58
C GLY A 83 32.49 20.99 11.68
N ALA A 84 33.13 21.48 12.76
CA ALA A 84 33.46 20.64 13.92
C ALA A 84 32.23 20.14 14.68
N LEU A 85 31.17 20.95 14.76
CA LEU A 85 29.89 20.57 15.34
C LEU A 85 29.23 19.46 14.52
N LYS A 86 29.22 19.59 13.19
CA LYS A 86 28.72 18.55 12.28
C LYS A 86 29.44 17.23 12.51
N GLU A 87 30.77 17.22 12.49
CA GLU A 87 31.56 16.00 12.71
C GLU A 87 31.28 15.34 14.07
N ARG A 88 31.07 16.13 15.12
CA ARG A 88 30.73 15.64 16.47
C ARG A 88 29.36 14.97 16.57
N TYR A 89 28.41 15.41 15.74
CA TYR A 89 27.04 14.94 15.71
C TYR A 89 26.73 13.97 14.55
N THR A 90 27.68 13.73 13.65
CA THR A 90 27.60 12.74 12.57
C THR A 90 28.24 11.42 13.03
N GLY A 91 27.53 10.68 13.88
CA GLY A 91 28.01 9.39 14.43
C GLY A 91 27.69 8.14 13.59
N GLU A 92 26.68 8.20 12.71
CA GLU A 92 26.29 7.11 11.80
C GLU A 92 25.63 7.69 10.54
N ILE A 93 25.75 7.02 9.39
CA ILE A 93 25.24 7.50 8.09
C ILE A 93 23.73 7.81 8.12
N LEU A 94 22.94 7.08 8.91
CA LEU A 94 21.50 7.30 9.07
C LEU A 94 21.15 8.45 10.02
N ALA A 95 22.06 8.86 10.90
CA ALA A 95 21.80 9.94 11.85
C ALA A 95 21.87 11.32 11.19
N ASP A 96 22.72 11.51 10.17
CA ASP A 96 22.91 12.82 9.48
C ASP A 96 21.70 13.21 8.61
N ALA A 97 20.96 12.23 8.09
CA ALA A 97 19.80 12.45 7.24
C ALA A 97 18.48 12.59 8.02
N ARG A 98 18.42 12.07 9.26
CA ARG A 98 17.19 12.00 10.05
C ARG A 98 16.64 13.40 10.39
N LEU A 99 15.39 13.66 10.02
CA LEU A 99 14.67 14.88 10.41
C LEU A 99 14.42 14.92 11.91
N ALA A 100 14.37 16.13 12.46
CA ALA A 100 14.01 16.35 13.85
C ALA A 100 12.50 16.12 14.06
N ARG A 101 12.06 15.86 15.30
CA ARG A 101 10.65 15.49 15.57
C ARG A 101 9.64 16.55 15.16
N TYR A 102 9.89 17.82 15.45
CA TYR A 102 9.00 18.92 15.07
C TYR A 102 8.96 19.09 13.54
N GLU A 103 10.06 18.79 12.86
CA GLU A 103 10.13 18.86 11.40
C GLU A 103 9.37 17.68 10.78
N LEU A 104 9.52 16.48 11.36
CA LEU A 104 8.73 15.31 10.97
C LEU A 104 7.23 15.57 11.12
N TYR A 105 6.82 16.21 12.23
CA TYR A 105 5.43 16.63 12.45
C TYR A 105 4.98 17.61 11.37
N ALA A 106 5.68 18.74 11.22
CA ALA A 106 5.32 19.79 10.29
C ALA A 106 5.26 19.30 8.84
N GLU A 107 6.25 18.52 8.40
CA GLU A 107 6.28 17.93 7.06
C GLU A 107 5.12 16.94 6.87
N SER A 108 4.79 16.13 7.88
CA SER A 108 3.66 15.19 7.78
C SER A 108 2.30 15.89 7.76
N GLU A 109 2.17 17.04 8.44
CA GLU A 109 0.98 17.87 8.44
C GLU A 109 0.82 18.61 7.10
N GLU A 110 1.91 19.15 6.54
CA GLU A 110 1.93 19.82 5.24
C GLU A 110 1.52 18.90 4.10
N LEU A 111 1.81 17.60 4.21
CA LEU A 111 1.41 16.58 3.24
C LEU A 111 -0.10 16.27 3.27
N VAL A 112 -0.87 16.74 4.25
CA VAL A 112 -2.32 16.58 4.31
C VAL A 112 -3.00 17.74 3.58
N PRO A 113 -3.57 17.53 2.38
CA PRO A 113 -4.18 18.63 1.63
C PRO A 113 -5.49 19.08 2.27
N ALA A 114 -5.98 20.27 1.88
CA ALA A 114 -7.33 20.69 2.24
C ALA A 114 -8.39 19.67 1.75
N ILE A 115 -9.40 19.39 2.58
CA ILE A 115 -10.47 18.41 2.30
C ILE A 115 -11.05 18.52 0.88
N PRO A 116 -11.41 19.71 0.34
CA PRO A 116 -12.00 19.80 -0.99
C PRO A 116 -11.03 19.35 -2.10
N VAL A 117 -9.75 19.69 -1.97
CA VAL A 117 -8.70 19.29 -2.91
C VAL A 117 -8.48 17.78 -2.81
N TYR A 118 -8.36 17.26 -1.59
CA TYR A 118 -8.20 15.84 -1.31
C TYR A 118 -9.32 15.01 -1.94
N VAL A 119 -10.58 15.36 -1.63
CA VAL A 119 -11.77 14.65 -2.15
C VAL A 119 -11.84 14.73 -3.68
N THR A 120 -11.56 15.89 -4.28
CA THR A 120 -11.61 16.05 -5.73
C THR A 120 -10.53 15.21 -6.43
N MET A 121 -9.29 15.25 -5.93
CA MET A 121 -8.20 14.46 -6.50
C MET A 121 -8.45 12.95 -6.35
N THR A 122 -8.90 12.50 -5.17
CA THR A 122 -9.25 11.10 -4.95
C THR A 122 -10.40 10.64 -5.84
N LEU A 123 -11.43 11.48 -6.03
CA LEU A 123 -12.53 11.17 -6.94
C LEU A 123 -12.06 11.05 -8.40
N MET A 124 -11.25 12.00 -8.87
CA MET A 124 -10.69 11.94 -10.23
C MET A 124 -9.79 10.72 -10.43
N SER A 125 -8.94 10.43 -9.44
CA SER A 125 -8.10 9.23 -9.42
C SER A 125 -8.95 7.96 -9.52
N ALA A 126 -10.02 7.85 -8.73
CA ALA A 126 -10.92 6.70 -8.76
C ALA A 126 -11.61 6.53 -10.12
N ILE A 127 -12.10 7.61 -10.73
CA ILE A 127 -12.71 7.57 -12.07
C ILE A 127 -11.70 7.09 -13.12
N VAL A 128 -10.49 7.65 -13.11
CA VAL A 128 -9.42 7.25 -14.05
C VAL A 128 -8.99 5.80 -13.80
N ALA A 129 -8.92 5.37 -12.55
CA ALA A 129 -8.61 3.98 -12.19
C ALA A 129 -9.69 3.03 -12.71
N THR A 130 -10.98 3.34 -12.49
CA THR A 130 -12.08 2.52 -13.01
C THR A 130 -12.06 2.46 -14.54
N ALA A 131 -11.83 3.59 -15.22
CA ALA A 131 -11.69 3.59 -16.66
C ALA A 131 -10.49 2.75 -17.12
N GLY A 132 -9.34 2.87 -16.44
CA GLY A 132 -8.15 2.08 -16.73
C GLY A 132 -8.36 0.57 -16.56
N LEU A 133 -9.03 0.15 -15.48
CA LEU A 133 -9.38 -1.24 -15.23
C LEU A 133 -10.34 -1.77 -16.30
N LEU A 134 -11.42 -1.04 -16.62
CA LEU A 134 -12.39 -1.47 -17.63
C LEU A 134 -11.82 -1.46 -19.07
N LEU A 135 -10.75 -0.72 -19.31
CA LEU A 135 -10.01 -0.71 -20.59
C LEU A 135 -8.85 -1.71 -20.62
N ASP A 136 -8.64 -2.47 -19.55
CA ASP A 136 -7.49 -3.36 -19.37
C ASP A 136 -6.15 -2.65 -19.67
N SER A 137 -5.99 -1.43 -19.11
CA SER A 137 -4.87 -0.56 -19.40
C SER A 137 -4.04 -0.26 -18.16
N ALA A 138 -3.01 -1.08 -17.94
CA ALA A 138 -2.00 -0.89 -16.90
C ALA A 138 -1.46 0.56 -16.84
N ALA A 139 -1.21 1.17 -18.00
CA ALA A 139 -0.69 2.54 -18.08
C ALA A 139 -1.66 3.59 -17.52
N VAL A 140 -2.97 3.47 -17.79
CA VAL A 140 -4.00 4.38 -17.26
C VAL A 140 -4.20 4.13 -15.77
N VAL A 141 -4.19 2.86 -15.35
CA VAL A 141 -4.25 2.46 -13.94
C VAL A 141 -3.08 3.08 -13.17
N VAL A 142 -1.85 3.01 -13.69
CA VAL A 142 -0.68 3.67 -13.07
C VAL A 142 -0.83 5.20 -13.06
N GLY A 143 -1.32 5.79 -14.15
CA GLY A 143 -1.60 7.22 -14.22
C GLY A 143 -2.58 7.70 -13.14
N SER A 144 -3.58 6.89 -12.80
CA SER A 144 -4.54 7.20 -11.74
C SER A 144 -3.90 7.29 -10.35
N MET A 145 -2.87 6.48 -10.08
CA MET A 145 -2.19 6.41 -8.78
C MET A 145 -1.43 7.70 -8.49
N VAL A 146 -0.88 8.36 -9.51
CA VAL A 146 -0.14 9.62 -9.39
C VAL A 146 -1.04 10.77 -8.92
N ILE A 147 -2.34 10.69 -9.20
CA ILE A 147 -3.31 11.75 -8.89
C ILE A 147 -3.71 11.73 -7.40
N ALA A 148 -3.76 10.56 -6.76
CA ALA A 148 -4.34 10.41 -5.43
C ALA A 148 -3.37 10.82 -4.30
N PRO A 149 -3.72 11.79 -3.44
CA PRO A 149 -2.86 12.28 -2.36
C PRO A 149 -2.93 11.40 -1.09
N LEU A 150 -2.69 10.09 -1.21
CA LEU A 150 -2.86 9.13 -0.10
C LEU A 150 -1.66 9.03 0.87
N ILE A 151 -0.52 9.61 0.51
CA ILE A 151 0.69 9.55 1.34
C ILE A 151 0.56 10.35 2.64
N GLY A 152 0.07 11.59 2.55
CA GLY A 152 -0.07 12.49 3.71
C GLY A 152 -0.90 11.88 4.84
N PRO A 153 -2.15 11.43 4.58
CA PRO A 153 -2.98 10.79 5.60
C PRO A 153 -2.33 9.58 6.27
N THR A 154 -1.55 8.80 5.52
CA THR A 154 -0.88 7.60 6.03
C THR A 154 0.32 7.94 6.91
N LEU A 155 1.10 8.95 6.50
CA LEU A 155 2.21 9.46 7.29
C LEU A 155 1.73 10.19 8.54
N ALA A 156 0.71 11.04 8.45
CA ALA A 156 0.11 11.74 9.59
C ALA A 156 -0.38 10.76 10.67
N ALA A 157 -1.06 9.68 10.28
CA ALA A 157 -1.47 8.63 11.23
C ALA A 157 -0.28 7.95 11.93
N SER A 158 0.78 7.65 11.17
CA SER A 158 1.98 6.99 11.69
C SER A 158 2.79 7.92 12.61
N VAL A 159 3.05 9.16 12.17
CA VAL A 159 3.78 10.20 12.91
C VAL A 159 3.01 10.60 14.17
N GLY A 160 1.71 10.88 14.06
CA GLY A 160 0.87 11.21 15.20
C GLY A 160 0.83 10.10 16.26
N THR A 161 0.91 8.84 15.82
CA THR A 161 1.04 7.72 16.76
C THR A 161 2.36 7.73 17.53
N VAL A 162 3.48 7.93 16.85
CA VAL A 162 4.81 7.81 17.46
C VAL A 162 5.16 9.01 18.32
N LEU A 163 4.71 10.20 17.92
CA LEU A 163 4.94 11.45 18.65
C LEU A 163 3.90 11.68 19.76
N ASN A 164 2.88 10.84 19.88
CA ASN A 164 1.74 11.02 20.81
C ASN A 164 0.87 12.25 20.48
N GLU A 165 0.83 12.64 19.22
CA GLU A 165 0.03 13.77 18.72
C GLU A 165 -1.35 13.27 18.28
N HIS A 166 -2.33 13.42 19.17
CA HIS A 166 -3.67 12.88 18.99
C HIS A 166 -4.41 13.47 17.79
N ASP A 167 -4.30 14.78 17.57
CA ASP A 167 -5.00 15.48 16.50
C ASP A 167 -4.46 15.08 15.12
N LEU A 168 -3.13 14.97 14.99
CA LEU A 168 -2.48 14.54 13.76
C LEU A 168 -2.83 13.06 13.44
N PHE A 169 -2.86 12.20 14.46
CA PHE A 169 -3.28 10.81 14.29
C PHE A 169 -4.70 10.71 13.73
N TRP A 170 -5.66 11.40 14.38
CA TRP A 170 -7.05 11.34 13.97
C TRP A 170 -7.30 12.00 12.62
N THR A 171 -6.58 13.08 12.32
CA THR A 171 -6.58 13.71 11.00
C THR A 171 -6.17 12.68 9.94
N GLY A 172 -5.06 11.98 10.14
CA GLY A 172 -4.61 10.93 9.23
C GLY A 172 -5.66 9.82 9.03
N VAL A 173 -6.23 9.30 10.12
CA VAL A 173 -7.25 8.23 10.08
C VAL A 173 -8.53 8.69 9.36
N VAL A 174 -9.03 9.89 9.67
CA VAL A 174 -10.25 10.43 9.06
C VAL A 174 -10.05 10.62 7.55
N TYR A 175 -8.91 11.16 7.13
CA TYR A 175 -8.61 11.32 5.72
C TYR A 175 -8.47 9.97 5.01
N GLN A 176 -7.82 8.97 5.61
CA GLN A 176 -7.73 7.62 5.02
C GLN A 176 -9.13 7.01 4.79
N VAL A 177 -10.00 7.05 5.81
CA VAL A 177 -11.38 6.53 5.71
C VAL A 177 -12.18 7.31 4.67
N LEU A 178 -12.08 8.64 4.68
CA LEU A 178 -12.74 9.50 3.70
C LEU A 178 -12.26 9.19 2.27
N GLY A 179 -10.95 9.09 2.07
CA GLY A 179 -10.35 8.83 0.76
C GLY A 179 -10.76 7.49 0.20
N ILE A 180 -10.69 6.43 0.99
CA ILE A 180 -11.15 5.09 0.57
C ILE A 180 -12.64 5.09 0.26
N SER A 181 -13.46 5.74 1.10
CA SER A 181 -14.91 5.82 0.89
C SER A 181 -15.25 6.59 -0.40
N VAL A 182 -14.56 7.71 -0.65
CA VAL A 182 -14.71 8.50 -1.89
C VAL A 182 -14.23 7.72 -3.10
N ALA A 183 -13.13 6.97 -2.98
CA ALA A 183 -12.60 6.17 -4.08
C ALA A 183 -13.56 5.05 -4.47
N ILE A 184 -14.02 4.24 -3.50
CA ILE A 184 -14.97 3.15 -3.73
C ILE A 184 -16.30 3.70 -4.25
N GLY A 185 -16.85 4.73 -3.58
CA GLY A 185 -18.14 5.31 -3.98
C GLY A 185 -18.08 5.99 -5.35
N GLY A 186 -17.00 6.72 -5.63
CA GLY A 186 -16.77 7.38 -6.91
C GLY A 186 -16.61 6.36 -8.04
N ALA A 187 -15.80 5.32 -7.82
CA ALA A 187 -15.65 4.20 -8.74
C ALA A 187 -16.98 3.48 -8.98
N ALA A 188 -17.75 3.17 -7.94
CA ALA A 188 -19.04 2.51 -8.06
C ALA A 188 -20.06 3.33 -8.87
N VAL A 189 -20.16 4.63 -8.60
CA VAL A 189 -21.04 5.53 -9.34
C VAL A 189 -20.61 5.63 -10.80
N PHE A 190 -19.32 5.82 -11.07
CA PHE A 190 -18.81 5.92 -12.44
C PHE A 190 -18.97 4.60 -13.20
N ALA A 191 -18.62 3.47 -12.59
CA ALA A 191 -18.81 2.13 -13.13
C ALA A 191 -20.29 1.86 -13.47
N TRP A 192 -21.21 2.24 -12.58
CA TRP A 192 -22.65 2.12 -12.80
C TRP A 192 -23.15 3.00 -13.96
N ILE A 193 -22.67 4.24 -14.07
CA ILE A 193 -22.98 5.13 -15.20
C ILE A 193 -22.45 4.53 -16.52
N SER A 194 -21.20 4.04 -16.52
CA SER A 194 -20.58 3.43 -17.70
C SER A 194 -21.35 2.21 -18.19
N LYS A 195 -21.78 1.35 -17.26
CA LYS A 195 -22.67 0.21 -17.55
C LYS A 195 -24.02 0.67 -18.09
N SER A 196 -24.65 1.67 -17.47
CA SER A 196 -26.00 2.14 -17.84
C SER A 196 -26.04 2.89 -19.18
N MET A 197 -24.95 3.52 -19.59
CA MET A 197 -24.83 4.25 -20.86
C MET A 197 -24.33 3.38 -22.03
N PHE A 198 -24.17 2.06 -21.84
CA PHE A 198 -23.61 1.15 -22.84
C PHE A 198 -22.21 1.56 -23.32
N LEU A 199 -21.41 2.19 -22.45
CA LEU A 199 -20.01 2.53 -22.72
C LEU A 199 -19.12 1.28 -22.67
N VAL A 200 -19.62 0.21 -22.05
CA VAL A 200 -18.99 -1.12 -21.96
C VAL A 200 -19.89 -2.11 -22.68
N PRO A 201 -19.35 -3.01 -23.53
CA PRO A 201 -20.13 -4.05 -24.20
C PRO A 201 -20.99 -4.86 -23.20
N PRO A 202 -22.26 -5.14 -23.52
CA PRO A 202 -23.11 -5.98 -22.68
C PRO A 202 -22.58 -7.42 -22.71
N GLY A 203 -22.49 -8.04 -21.53
CA GLY A 203 -22.00 -9.42 -21.38
C GLY A 203 -20.52 -9.55 -21.01
N ILE A 204 -19.80 -8.45 -20.77
CA ILE A 204 -18.43 -8.55 -20.23
C ILE A 204 -18.49 -9.11 -18.80
N GLU A 205 -17.81 -10.23 -18.62
CA GLU A 205 -17.49 -10.78 -17.32
C GLU A 205 -16.30 -10.01 -16.75
N ILE A 206 -16.53 -9.29 -15.65
CA ILE A 206 -15.49 -8.45 -15.03
C ILE A 206 -14.29 -9.26 -14.51
N LEU A 207 -14.45 -10.57 -14.36
CA LEU A 207 -13.39 -11.47 -13.91
C LEU A 207 -12.46 -11.90 -15.06
N GLU A 208 -12.90 -11.78 -16.32
CA GLU A 208 -12.06 -12.05 -17.51
C GLU A 208 -11.08 -10.91 -17.81
N ILE A 209 -11.24 -9.75 -17.18
CA ILE A 209 -10.35 -8.61 -17.35
C ILE A 209 -9.13 -8.80 -16.43
N ASP A 210 -7.97 -9.07 -17.00
CA ASP A 210 -6.71 -9.32 -16.28
C ASP A 210 -6.41 -8.26 -15.22
N GLU A 211 -6.41 -6.97 -15.59
CA GLU A 211 -6.11 -5.90 -14.62
C GLU A 211 -7.15 -5.79 -13.49
N LEU A 212 -8.37 -6.30 -13.68
CA LEU A 212 -9.41 -6.28 -12.64
C LEU A 212 -9.36 -7.53 -11.77
N SER A 213 -9.16 -8.72 -12.37
CA SER A 213 -9.10 -9.99 -11.66
C SER A 213 -7.96 -10.00 -10.63
N GLU A 214 -6.79 -9.43 -10.95
CA GLU A 214 -5.65 -9.25 -10.04
C GLU A 214 -5.96 -8.38 -8.81
N ARG A 215 -7.00 -7.53 -8.88
CA ARG A 215 -7.41 -6.60 -7.80
C ARG A 215 -8.65 -7.06 -7.06
N VAL A 216 -9.27 -8.13 -7.56
CA VAL A 216 -10.40 -8.81 -6.95
C VAL A 216 -9.93 -10.03 -6.15
N LEU A 217 -8.99 -10.80 -6.71
CA LEU A 217 -8.34 -11.93 -6.06
C LEU A 217 -7.20 -11.41 -5.19
N PRO A 218 -7.36 -11.38 -3.86
CA PRO A 218 -6.32 -10.85 -3.01
C PRO A 218 -5.09 -11.79 -3.07
N ASN A 219 -3.89 -11.21 -3.12
CA ASN A 219 -2.63 -11.95 -3.24
C ASN A 219 -1.70 -11.59 -2.07
N LEU A 220 -1.08 -12.58 -1.42
CA LEU A 220 -0.11 -12.36 -0.34
C LEU A 220 1.07 -11.47 -0.75
N LEU A 221 1.45 -11.45 -2.04
CA LEU A 221 2.49 -10.57 -2.55
C LEU A 221 2.11 -9.08 -2.47
N SER A 222 0.81 -8.74 -2.47
CA SER A 222 0.37 -7.36 -2.27
C SER A 222 0.78 -6.83 -0.90
N LEU A 223 0.86 -7.70 0.11
CA LEU A 223 1.30 -7.35 1.46
C LEU A 223 2.76 -6.90 1.47
N VAL A 224 3.61 -7.55 0.68
CA VAL A 224 5.03 -7.16 0.54
C VAL A 224 5.13 -5.76 -0.07
N VAL A 225 4.30 -5.46 -1.08
CA VAL A 225 4.23 -4.13 -1.70
C VAL A 225 3.76 -3.09 -0.69
N ALA A 226 2.70 -3.37 0.07
CA ALA A 226 2.17 -2.47 1.10
C ALA A 226 3.21 -2.22 2.21
N PHE A 227 3.91 -3.26 2.66
CA PHE A 227 4.96 -3.15 3.66
C PHE A 227 6.16 -2.34 3.15
N GLY A 228 6.58 -2.60 1.91
CA GLY A 228 7.63 -1.83 1.25
C GLY A 228 7.25 -0.35 1.11
N ALA A 229 6.02 -0.05 0.73
CA ALA A 229 5.51 1.31 0.59
C ALA A 229 5.48 2.07 1.94
N GLY A 230 5.09 1.40 3.03
CA GLY A 230 5.09 2.02 4.37
C GLY A 230 6.50 2.31 4.89
N ILE A 231 7.43 1.37 4.73
CA ILE A 231 8.85 1.57 5.08
C ILE A 231 9.44 2.70 4.23
N ALA A 232 9.28 2.63 2.90
CA ALA A 232 9.78 3.65 1.99
C ALA A 232 9.17 5.02 2.29
N GLY A 233 7.90 5.08 2.66
CA GLY A 233 7.20 6.34 2.94
C GLY A 233 7.79 7.04 4.14
N VAL A 234 8.02 6.28 5.22
CA VAL A 234 8.68 6.80 6.42
C VAL A 234 10.13 7.14 6.18
N LEU A 235 10.89 6.31 5.44
CA LEU A 235 12.28 6.63 5.11
C LEU A 235 12.35 7.91 4.27
N SER A 236 11.48 8.07 3.28
CA SER A 236 11.44 9.25 2.44
C SER A 236 11.15 10.50 3.25
N LEU A 237 10.12 10.46 4.10
CA LEU A 237 9.75 11.56 4.99
C LEU A 237 10.89 11.87 5.97
N SER A 238 11.40 10.85 6.68
CA SER A 238 12.39 11.03 7.74
C SER A 238 13.78 11.40 7.24
N THR A 239 14.09 11.25 5.96
CA THR A 239 15.39 11.62 5.37
C THR A 239 15.31 12.86 4.47
N GLY A 240 14.10 13.34 4.16
CA GLY A 240 13.88 14.43 3.21
C GLY A 240 14.13 14.03 1.75
N ILE A 241 13.96 12.75 1.41
CA ILE A 241 13.94 12.26 0.02
C ILE A 241 12.56 12.53 -0.60
N SER A 242 12.46 12.56 -1.93
CA SER A 242 11.23 12.84 -2.69
C SER A 242 10.04 11.96 -2.26
N VAL A 243 9.12 12.58 -1.51
CA VAL A 243 7.86 12.00 -1.04
C VAL A 243 6.93 11.64 -2.21
N ALA A 244 7.06 12.34 -3.35
CA ALA A 244 6.21 12.13 -4.52
C ALA A 244 6.31 10.72 -5.10
N LEU A 245 7.53 10.15 -5.21
CA LEU A 245 7.73 8.80 -5.75
C LEU A 245 7.08 7.72 -4.88
N VAL A 246 7.19 7.88 -3.55
CA VAL A 246 6.58 6.93 -2.62
C VAL A 246 5.06 7.10 -2.56
N GLY A 247 4.57 8.32 -2.79
CA GLY A 247 3.14 8.59 -2.87
C GLY A 247 2.45 7.75 -3.95
N VAL A 248 3.11 7.57 -5.10
CA VAL A 248 2.62 6.68 -6.16
C VAL A 248 2.53 5.24 -5.69
N MET A 249 3.51 4.73 -4.92
CA MET A 249 3.47 3.35 -4.39
C MET A 249 2.35 3.12 -3.38
N ILE A 250 2.11 4.06 -2.47
CA ILE A 250 1.01 3.96 -1.51
C ILE A 250 -0.33 4.02 -2.25
N ALA A 251 -0.46 4.89 -3.26
CA ALA A 251 -1.63 4.95 -4.11
C ALA A 251 -1.83 3.68 -4.95
N ALA A 252 -0.76 3.06 -5.45
CA ALA A 252 -0.80 1.80 -6.19
C ALA A 252 -1.39 0.66 -5.36
N ALA A 253 -1.14 0.66 -4.05
CA ALA A 253 -1.67 -0.34 -3.14
C ALA A 253 -3.15 -0.10 -2.76
N LEU A 254 -3.70 1.10 -2.95
CA LEU A 254 -5.00 1.50 -2.42
C LEU A 254 -6.04 1.85 -3.49
N ILE A 255 -5.67 2.63 -4.51
CA ILE A 255 -6.61 3.15 -5.50
C ILE A 255 -7.16 2.06 -6.42
N PRO A 256 -6.33 1.22 -7.09
CA PRO A 256 -6.88 0.19 -7.97
C PRO A 256 -7.76 -0.84 -7.23
N PRO A 257 -7.38 -1.37 -6.05
CA PRO A 257 -8.27 -2.22 -5.27
C PRO A 257 -9.58 -1.53 -4.85
N ALA A 258 -9.54 -0.23 -4.50
CA ALA A 258 -10.74 0.53 -4.20
C ALA A 258 -11.63 0.72 -5.43
N ALA A 259 -11.03 0.94 -6.60
CA ALA A 259 -11.75 1.05 -7.86
C ALA A 259 -12.37 -0.30 -8.27
N ALA A 260 -11.64 -1.41 -8.10
CA ALA A 260 -12.13 -2.78 -8.31
C ALA A 260 -13.32 -3.09 -7.41
N ALA A 261 -13.26 -2.74 -6.13
CA ALA A 261 -14.40 -2.85 -5.21
C ALA A 261 -15.61 -2.05 -5.72
N GLY A 262 -15.38 -0.83 -6.23
CA GLY A 262 -16.44 -0.01 -6.84
C GLY A 262 -17.06 -0.66 -8.09
N ILE A 263 -16.24 -1.21 -8.99
CA ILE A 263 -16.69 -1.94 -10.18
C ILE A 263 -17.52 -3.16 -9.76
N ALA A 264 -17.03 -3.96 -8.81
CA ALA A 264 -17.74 -5.13 -8.30
C ALA A 264 -19.10 -4.76 -7.68
N ILE A 265 -19.20 -3.62 -6.97
CA ILE A 265 -20.47 -3.09 -6.45
C ILE A 265 -21.42 -2.75 -7.61
N ALA A 266 -20.93 -2.09 -8.66
CA ALA A 266 -21.75 -1.72 -9.82
C ALA A 266 -22.20 -2.92 -10.67
N TRP A 267 -21.42 -3.99 -10.69
CA TRP A 267 -21.76 -5.25 -11.35
C TRP A 267 -22.61 -6.18 -10.49
N GLY A 268 -22.64 -5.96 -9.17
CA GLY A 268 -23.45 -6.75 -8.24
C GLY A 268 -22.82 -8.11 -7.91
N VAL A 269 -21.49 -8.21 -7.94
CA VAL A 269 -20.73 -9.44 -7.67
C VAL A 269 -20.18 -9.40 -6.23
N PRO A 270 -20.88 -9.97 -5.22
CA PRO A 270 -20.58 -9.70 -3.81
C PRO A 270 -19.23 -10.24 -3.36
N ASN A 271 -18.80 -11.38 -3.90
CA ASN A 271 -17.49 -11.98 -3.58
C ASN A 271 -16.35 -11.08 -4.03
N ALA A 272 -16.48 -10.50 -5.23
CA ALA A 272 -15.48 -9.57 -5.75
C ALA A 272 -15.41 -8.30 -4.90
N VAL A 273 -16.55 -7.83 -4.39
CA VAL A 273 -16.58 -6.72 -3.42
C VAL A 273 -15.81 -7.10 -2.15
N ILE A 274 -16.06 -8.27 -1.58
CA ILE A 274 -15.39 -8.72 -0.35
C ILE A 274 -13.88 -8.87 -0.56
N GLY A 275 -13.46 -9.52 -1.66
CA GLY A 275 -12.05 -9.72 -2.01
C GLY A 275 -11.29 -8.40 -2.16
N SER A 276 -11.81 -7.48 -2.98
CA SER A 276 -11.20 -6.16 -3.17
C SER A 276 -11.22 -5.31 -1.89
N LEU A 277 -12.28 -5.35 -1.08
CA LEU A 277 -12.32 -4.63 0.20
C LEU A 277 -11.27 -5.16 1.17
N ILE A 278 -11.14 -6.49 1.30
CA ILE A 278 -10.11 -7.10 2.14
C ILE A 278 -8.72 -6.68 1.66
N LEU A 279 -8.48 -6.67 0.35
CA LEU A 279 -7.22 -6.20 -0.22
C LEU A 279 -6.93 -4.74 0.14
N VAL A 280 -7.92 -3.84 0.00
CA VAL A 280 -7.81 -2.43 0.41
C VAL A 280 -7.45 -2.32 1.90
N PHE A 281 -8.15 -3.04 2.78
CA PHE A 281 -7.92 -2.95 4.22
C PHE A 281 -6.58 -3.54 4.63
N VAL A 282 -6.19 -4.69 4.08
CA VAL A 282 -4.88 -5.32 4.35
C VAL A 282 -3.76 -4.39 3.91
N ASN A 283 -3.86 -3.80 2.71
CA ASN A 283 -2.85 -2.87 2.22
C ASN A 283 -2.80 -1.61 3.08
N LEU A 284 -3.95 -1.01 3.42
CA LEU A 284 -4.02 0.17 4.28
C LEU A 284 -3.36 -0.07 5.64
N LEU A 285 -3.75 -1.16 6.31
CA LEU A 285 -3.20 -1.53 7.60
C LEU A 285 -1.71 -1.89 7.48
N GLY A 286 -1.31 -2.52 6.38
CA GLY A 286 0.07 -2.89 6.08
C GLY A 286 0.99 -1.68 5.91
N VAL A 287 0.55 -0.65 5.20
CA VAL A 287 1.32 0.60 5.07
C VAL A 287 1.41 1.31 6.44
N ASN A 288 0.30 1.40 7.20
CA ASN A 288 0.30 2.05 8.51
C ASN A 288 1.15 1.30 9.56
N ILE A 289 1.06 -0.03 9.63
CA ILE A 289 1.81 -0.82 10.61
C ILE A 289 3.32 -0.76 10.35
N THR A 290 3.73 -0.84 9.08
CA THR A 290 5.15 -0.79 8.73
C THR A 290 5.71 0.62 8.84
N GLY A 291 4.93 1.64 8.50
CA GLY A 291 5.28 3.03 8.78
C GLY A 291 5.50 3.28 10.28
N LEU A 292 4.52 2.89 11.10
CA LEU A 292 4.61 2.97 12.56
C LEU A 292 5.83 2.21 13.11
N PHE A 293 6.04 0.97 12.66
CA PHE A 293 7.18 0.15 13.07
C PHE A 293 8.51 0.81 12.70
N THR A 294 8.62 1.36 11.48
CA THR A 294 9.85 1.98 10.97
C THR A 294 10.20 3.22 11.77
N LEU A 295 9.23 4.11 12.02
CA LEU A 295 9.43 5.29 12.86
C LEU A 295 9.88 4.91 14.28
N TRP A 296 9.25 3.89 14.86
CA TRP A 296 9.64 3.41 16.18
C TRP A 296 11.06 2.81 16.20
N ALA A 297 11.41 2.03 15.17
CA ALA A 297 12.73 1.43 15.00
C ALA A 297 13.82 2.51 14.81
N MET A 298 13.50 3.60 14.12
CA MET A 298 14.37 4.78 13.98
C MET A 298 14.50 5.61 15.28
N GLY A 299 13.80 5.23 16.35
CA GLY A 299 13.94 5.82 17.68
C GLY A 299 13.13 7.10 17.91
N TYR A 300 12.17 7.42 17.04
CA TYR A 300 11.24 8.54 17.27
C TYR A 300 10.36 8.26 18.50
N ARG A 301 10.22 9.26 19.38
CA ARG A 301 9.47 9.20 20.64
C ARG A 301 8.90 10.57 21.00
N PRO A 302 7.84 10.65 21.84
CA PRO A 302 7.21 11.91 22.24
C PRO A 302 8.18 12.88 22.93
N ARG A 303 7.81 14.16 22.93
CA ARG A 303 8.53 15.28 23.55
C ARG A 303 8.64 15.09 25.07
N VAL A 304 7.51 14.87 25.74
CA VAL A 304 7.47 14.79 27.19
C VAL A 304 7.95 13.41 27.66
N ARG A 305 9.07 13.38 28.43
CA ARG A 305 9.64 12.12 28.94
C ARG A 305 8.65 11.28 29.75
N SER A 306 7.71 11.89 30.48
CA SER A 306 6.65 11.18 31.20
C SER A 306 5.64 10.49 30.28
N GLU A 307 5.47 10.98 29.04
CA GLU A 307 4.58 10.38 28.04
C GLU A 307 5.24 9.24 27.26
N THR A 308 6.56 9.08 27.35
CA THR A 308 7.26 7.99 26.65
C THR A 308 6.76 6.60 27.05
N GLY A 309 6.28 6.44 28.29
CA GLY A 309 5.62 5.22 28.75
C GLY A 309 4.26 5.00 28.09
N ILE A 310 3.46 6.07 27.98
CA ILE A 310 2.12 6.07 27.37
C ILE A 310 2.24 5.79 25.87
N ALA A 311 3.12 6.51 25.16
CA ALA A 311 3.35 6.30 23.74
C ALA A 311 3.89 4.91 23.43
N ARG A 312 4.80 4.36 24.24
CA ARG A 312 5.23 2.96 24.07
C ARG A 312 4.07 1.98 24.17
N GLN A 313 3.15 2.22 25.10
CA GLN A 313 1.95 1.39 25.24
C GLN A 313 0.99 1.57 24.06
N LEU A 314 0.80 2.80 23.57
CA LEU A 314 -0.04 3.11 22.40
C LEU A 314 0.52 2.48 21.11
N VAL A 315 1.81 2.69 20.84
CA VAL A 315 2.53 2.09 19.70
C VAL A 315 2.42 0.58 19.75
N ARG A 316 2.74 -0.05 20.90
CA ARG A 316 2.63 -1.51 21.05
C ARG A 316 1.20 -2.00 20.85
N ARG A 317 0.21 -1.32 21.45
CA ARG A 317 -1.21 -1.70 21.32
C ARG A 317 -1.68 -1.59 19.87
N ARG A 318 -1.29 -0.54 19.15
CA ARG A 318 -1.64 -0.34 17.74
C ARG A 318 -0.94 -1.34 16.83
N LEU A 319 0.35 -1.61 17.04
CA LEU A 319 1.08 -2.67 16.33
C LEU A 319 0.37 -4.02 16.53
N VAL A 320 0.11 -4.42 17.78
CA VAL A 320 -0.58 -5.69 18.07
C VAL A 320 -1.98 -5.73 17.46
N MET A 321 -2.75 -4.65 17.58
CA MET A 321 -4.10 -4.57 17.02
C MET A 321 -4.08 -4.68 15.49
N PHE A 322 -3.24 -3.90 14.80
CA PHE A 322 -3.10 -3.99 13.35
C PHE A 322 -2.59 -5.36 12.91
N THR A 323 -1.62 -5.96 13.63
CA THR A 323 -1.18 -7.33 13.34
C THR A 323 -2.32 -8.33 13.48
N ILE A 324 -3.12 -8.26 14.55
CA ILE A 324 -4.26 -9.18 14.74
C ILE A 324 -5.29 -8.99 13.63
N VAL A 325 -5.64 -7.74 13.29
CA VAL A 325 -6.61 -7.46 12.22
C VAL A 325 -6.08 -7.95 10.87
N ILE A 326 -4.81 -7.68 10.55
CA ILE A 326 -4.17 -8.20 9.34
C ILE A 326 -4.20 -9.72 9.34
N LEU A 327 -3.83 -10.39 10.45
CA LEU A 327 -3.86 -11.86 10.51
C LEU A 327 -5.26 -12.41 10.28
N VAL A 328 -6.29 -11.82 10.88
CA VAL A 328 -7.69 -12.22 10.67
C VAL A 328 -8.09 -12.03 9.21
N LEU A 329 -7.82 -10.87 8.61
CA LEU A 329 -8.10 -10.62 7.20
C LEU A 329 -7.26 -11.54 6.29
N SER A 330 -6.03 -11.87 6.69
CA SER A 330 -5.14 -12.77 5.97
C SER A 330 -5.60 -14.22 6.07
N THR A 331 -6.35 -14.65 7.08
CA THR A 331 -6.93 -16.00 7.09
C THR A 331 -7.91 -16.20 5.94
N PHE A 332 -8.71 -15.17 5.63
CA PHE A 332 -9.58 -15.17 4.45
C PHE A 332 -8.75 -15.25 3.16
N LEU A 333 -7.71 -14.40 3.05
CA LEU A 333 -6.78 -14.40 1.91
C LEU A 333 -6.12 -15.77 1.71
N ILE A 334 -5.65 -16.42 2.78
CA ILE A 334 -5.05 -17.75 2.71
C ILE A 334 -6.08 -18.79 2.23
N GLY A 335 -7.33 -18.69 2.67
CA GLY A 335 -8.40 -19.56 2.20
C GLY A 335 -8.61 -19.45 0.69
N VAL A 336 -8.68 -18.22 0.16
CA VAL A 336 -8.81 -17.98 -1.29
C VAL A 336 -7.56 -18.46 -2.04
N THR A 337 -6.37 -18.10 -1.54
CA THR A 337 -5.08 -18.49 -2.15
C THR A 337 -4.92 -20.02 -2.21
N TRP A 338 -5.36 -20.74 -1.17
CA TRP A 338 -5.28 -22.20 -1.13
C TRP A 338 -6.25 -22.84 -2.13
N ALA A 339 -7.47 -22.32 -2.24
CA ALA A 339 -8.43 -22.75 -3.25
C ALA A 339 -7.91 -22.51 -4.68
N SER A 340 -7.25 -21.37 -4.93
CA SER A 340 -6.60 -21.08 -6.22
C SER A 340 -5.44 -22.04 -6.50
N TYR A 341 -4.60 -22.33 -5.50
CA TYR A 341 -3.47 -23.25 -5.66
C TYR A 341 -3.91 -24.67 -5.99
N GLU A 342 -4.96 -25.16 -5.33
CA GLU A 342 -5.52 -26.49 -5.60
C GLU A 342 -6.07 -26.60 -7.03
N SER A 343 -6.79 -25.57 -7.48
CA SER A 343 -7.34 -25.49 -8.84
C SER A 343 -6.22 -25.49 -9.90
N ALA A 344 -5.20 -24.65 -9.71
CA ALA A 344 -4.05 -24.60 -10.61
C ALA A 344 -3.23 -25.90 -10.60
N SER A 345 -3.11 -26.58 -9.45
CA SER A 345 -2.40 -27.86 -9.38
C SER A 345 -3.13 -28.97 -10.13
N LEU A 346 -4.47 -28.97 -10.08
CA LEU A 346 -5.31 -29.92 -10.79
C LEU A 346 -5.25 -29.68 -12.30
N GLU A 347 -5.37 -28.42 -12.74
CA GLU A 347 -5.25 -28.05 -14.15
C GLU A 347 -3.89 -28.45 -14.73
N ASN A 348 -2.79 -28.20 -14.00
CA ASN A 348 -1.45 -28.61 -14.42
C ASN A 348 -1.30 -30.14 -14.47
N ALA A 349 -1.89 -30.86 -13.50
CA ALA A 349 -1.86 -32.32 -13.50
C ALA A 349 -2.62 -32.87 -14.71
N VAL A 350 -3.84 -32.40 -14.97
CA VAL A 350 -4.64 -32.78 -16.14
C VAL A 350 -3.91 -32.41 -17.43
N THR A 351 -3.37 -31.20 -17.54
CA THR A 351 -2.61 -30.77 -18.73
C THR A 351 -1.41 -31.67 -18.99
N THR A 352 -0.65 -32.02 -17.96
CA THR A 352 0.49 -32.96 -18.08
C THR A 352 0.01 -34.34 -18.55
N GLU A 353 -1.10 -34.85 -17.99
CA GLU A 353 -1.65 -36.13 -18.40
C GLU A 353 -2.19 -36.09 -19.85
N VAL A 354 -2.76 -34.96 -20.29
CA VAL A 354 -3.17 -34.78 -21.69
C VAL A 354 -1.95 -34.73 -22.60
N GLU A 355 -0.92 -33.97 -22.22
CA GLU A 355 0.32 -33.84 -23.00
C GLU A 355 1.04 -35.18 -23.17
N ASP A 356 1.21 -36.02 -22.13
CA ASP A 356 1.90 -37.30 -22.40
C ASP A 356 1.07 -38.30 -23.22
N VAL A 357 -0.26 -38.16 -23.29
CA VAL A 357 -1.06 -38.93 -24.26
C VAL A 357 -0.74 -38.45 -25.67
N LEU A 358 -0.75 -37.14 -25.89
CA LEU A 358 -0.50 -36.52 -27.20
C LEU A 358 0.95 -36.71 -27.68
N ASP A 359 1.92 -36.83 -26.78
CA ASP A 359 3.32 -37.14 -27.10
C ASP A 359 3.53 -38.59 -27.61
N SER A 360 2.50 -39.44 -27.52
CA SER A 360 2.59 -40.79 -28.04
C SER A 360 2.75 -40.81 -29.58
N PRO A 361 3.42 -41.83 -30.16
CA PRO A 361 3.62 -41.91 -31.60
C PRO A 361 2.33 -41.93 -32.44
N ALA A 362 1.17 -42.18 -31.80
CA ALA A 362 -0.12 -42.25 -32.45
C ALA A 362 -0.72 -40.86 -32.76
N TYR A 363 -0.34 -39.81 -32.01
CA TYR A 363 -0.99 -38.49 -32.05
C TYR A 363 -0.03 -37.33 -32.36
N GLN A 364 1.10 -37.59 -33.05
CA GLN A 364 2.11 -36.57 -33.37
C GLN A 364 1.61 -35.38 -34.21
N ASP A 365 0.44 -35.53 -34.84
CA ASP A 365 -0.24 -34.52 -35.62
C ASP A 365 -1.33 -33.77 -34.83
N VAL A 366 -1.54 -34.11 -33.57
CA VAL A 366 -2.51 -33.47 -32.68
C VAL A 366 -1.76 -32.55 -31.71
N THR A 367 -2.22 -31.31 -31.55
CA THR A 367 -1.63 -30.34 -30.63
C THR A 367 -2.65 -29.89 -29.59
N LEU A 368 -2.25 -29.83 -28.32
CA LEU A 368 -3.10 -29.27 -27.27
C LEU A 368 -3.22 -27.75 -27.45
N VAL A 369 -4.45 -27.25 -27.46
CA VAL A 369 -4.73 -25.81 -27.51
C VAL A 369 -4.92 -25.26 -26.11
N GLU A 370 -5.83 -25.87 -25.34
CA GLU A 370 -6.15 -25.46 -23.97
C GLU A 370 -6.88 -26.59 -23.24
N VAL A 371 -6.84 -26.53 -21.90
CA VAL A 371 -7.65 -27.35 -21.00
C VAL A 371 -8.49 -26.41 -20.16
N GLU A 372 -9.81 -26.54 -20.25
CA GLU A 372 -10.76 -25.73 -19.50
C GLU A 372 -11.45 -26.62 -18.44
N LEU A 373 -11.45 -26.18 -17.18
CA LEU A 373 -12.14 -26.86 -16.08
C LEU A 373 -13.49 -26.17 -15.81
N PHE A 374 -14.56 -26.91 -15.56
CA PHE A 374 -15.90 -26.38 -15.32
C PHE A 374 -16.59 -27.02 -14.08
N LEU A 375 -17.37 -26.21 -13.36
CA LEU A 375 -18.24 -26.65 -12.24
C LEU A 375 -19.61 -27.12 -12.74
N GLU A 376 -20.25 -26.40 -13.66
CA GLU A 376 -21.51 -26.75 -14.31
C GLU A 376 -21.41 -26.44 -15.83
N GLU A 377 -22.45 -26.72 -16.64
CA GLU A 377 -22.42 -26.68 -18.12
C GLU A 377 -21.76 -25.43 -18.75
N GLU A 378 -21.76 -24.28 -18.06
CA GLU A 378 -21.21 -23.00 -18.54
C GLU A 378 -20.40 -22.22 -17.48
N VAL A 379 -20.09 -22.81 -16.31
CA VAL A 379 -19.43 -22.08 -15.21
C VAL A 379 -17.96 -22.49 -15.12
N PRO A 380 -16.99 -21.61 -15.44
CA PRO A 380 -15.57 -21.91 -15.31
C PRO A 380 -15.21 -22.30 -13.88
N PHE A 381 -14.26 -23.23 -13.73
CA PHE A 381 -13.73 -23.65 -12.44
C PHE A 381 -12.72 -22.61 -11.93
N ASP A 382 -13.21 -21.42 -11.58
CA ASP A 382 -12.41 -20.32 -11.03
C ASP A 382 -12.51 -20.30 -9.49
N PRO A 383 -11.38 -20.23 -8.75
CA PRO A 383 -11.38 -20.02 -7.30
C PRO A 383 -12.21 -18.83 -6.81
N ALA A 384 -12.45 -17.81 -7.62
CA ALA A 384 -13.34 -16.67 -7.31
C ALA A 384 -14.82 -17.10 -7.19
N ILE A 385 -15.27 -18.07 -7.98
CA ILE A 385 -16.64 -18.58 -8.04
C ILE A 385 -16.91 -19.55 -6.87
N ARG A 386 -15.89 -20.30 -6.42
CA ARG A 386 -15.99 -21.20 -5.23
C ARG A 386 -16.44 -20.49 -3.95
N ILE A 387 -16.29 -19.16 -3.88
CA ILE A 387 -16.68 -18.36 -2.71
C ILE A 387 -18.22 -18.16 -2.65
N GLU A 388 -18.95 -18.30 -3.76
CA GLU A 388 -20.38 -17.97 -3.86
C GLU A 388 -21.30 -18.99 -3.17
N GLU A 389 -20.91 -20.27 -3.13
CA GLU A 389 -21.78 -21.33 -2.62
C GLU A 389 -21.48 -21.80 -1.20
N GLY A 390 -20.40 -21.31 -0.58
CA GLY A 390 -19.98 -21.81 0.75
C GLY A 390 -19.67 -23.31 0.76
N ALA A 391 -19.46 -23.90 -0.42
CA ALA A 391 -19.23 -25.31 -0.63
C ALA A 391 -17.77 -25.67 -0.30
N ILE A 392 -17.62 -26.75 0.45
CA ILE A 392 -16.33 -27.36 0.77
C ILE A 392 -15.85 -28.06 -0.50
N LEU A 393 -14.67 -27.70 -0.98
CA LEU A 393 -13.83 -28.44 -1.93
C LEU A 393 -14.55 -29.44 -2.87
N GLU A 394 -15.42 -28.96 -3.77
CA GLU A 394 -15.95 -29.81 -4.85
C GLU A 394 -14.92 -29.96 -5.97
N GLN A 395 -14.81 -31.17 -6.53
CA GLN A 395 -14.02 -31.48 -7.73
C GLN A 395 -14.72 -30.86 -8.96
N PRO A 396 -14.00 -30.54 -10.06
CA PRO A 396 -14.66 -30.10 -11.29
C PRO A 396 -15.63 -31.18 -11.77
N GLU A 397 -16.84 -30.80 -12.20
CA GLU A 397 -17.79 -31.78 -12.75
C GLU A 397 -17.50 -32.07 -14.22
N ARG A 398 -16.78 -31.17 -14.90
CA ARG A 398 -16.49 -31.27 -16.33
C ARG A 398 -15.11 -30.70 -16.68
N ILE A 399 -14.39 -31.39 -17.55
CA ILE A 399 -13.10 -30.97 -18.13
C ILE A 399 -13.28 -30.96 -19.64
N VAL A 400 -12.99 -29.82 -20.28
CA VAL A 400 -13.00 -29.69 -21.73
C VAL A 400 -11.56 -29.58 -22.22
N ILE A 401 -11.13 -30.53 -23.02
CA ILE A 401 -9.80 -30.57 -23.62
C ILE A 401 -9.95 -30.14 -25.08
N THR A 402 -9.36 -29.02 -25.46
CA THR A 402 -9.39 -28.54 -26.84
C THR A 402 -8.10 -28.92 -27.55
N VAL A 403 -8.20 -29.71 -28.61
CA VAL A 403 -7.07 -30.17 -29.43
C VAL A 403 -7.21 -29.71 -30.88
N GLU A 404 -6.09 -29.39 -31.51
CA GLU A 404 -5.99 -29.06 -32.92
C GLU A 404 -5.47 -30.28 -33.71
N GLN A 405 -6.13 -30.64 -34.82
CA GLN A 405 -5.76 -31.80 -35.65
C GLN A 405 -5.99 -31.56 -37.16
N PRO A 406 -5.30 -32.29 -38.07
CA PRO A 406 -5.57 -32.19 -39.50
C PRO A 406 -6.95 -32.75 -39.86
N ALA A 407 -7.73 -32.04 -40.69
CA ALA A 407 -9.08 -32.48 -41.12
C ALA A 407 -9.12 -33.84 -41.86
N ALA A 408 -7.97 -34.31 -42.34
CA ALA A 408 -7.86 -35.56 -43.09
C ALA A 408 -7.57 -36.80 -42.22
N VAL A 409 -7.29 -36.62 -40.92
CA VAL A 409 -6.89 -37.68 -40.00
C VAL A 409 -7.87 -37.73 -38.83
N GLU A 410 -8.50 -38.89 -38.62
CA GLU A 410 -9.36 -39.13 -37.47
C GLU A 410 -8.64 -40.02 -36.46
N HIS A 411 -8.73 -39.64 -35.18
CA HIS A 411 -8.16 -40.37 -34.05
C HIS A 411 -9.28 -40.92 -33.14
N PRO A 412 -9.91 -42.06 -33.49
CA PRO A 412 -11.10 -42.56 -32.81
C PRO A 412 -10.85 -43.05 -31.37
N GLU A 413 -9.61 -43.40 -31.03
CA GLU A 413 -9.22 -43.88 -29.69
C GLU A 413 -8.80 -42.75 -28.75
N LEU A 414 -8.50 -41.56 -29.28
CA LEU A 414 -7.98 -40.42 -28.51
C LEU A 414 -8.95 -39.99 -27.40
N VAL A 415 -10.25 -39.93 -27.69
CA VAL A 415 -11.27 -39.52 -26.71
C VAL A 415 -11.34 -40.52 -25.55
N SER A 416 -11.30 -41.82 -25.83
CA SER A 416 -11.30 -42.85 -24.79
C SER A 416 -10.03 -42.85 -23.96
N GLU A 417 -8.87 -42.65 -24.59
CA GLU A 417 -7.57 -42.67 -23.93
C GLU A 417 -7.36 -41.44 -23.04
N LEU A 418 -7.75 -40.25 -23.51
CA LEU A 418 -7.78 -39.03 -22.70
C LEU A 418 -8.77 -39.16 -21.54
N ASN A 419 -9.97 -39.69 -21.78
CA ASN A 419 -10.94 -39.90 -20.71
C ASN A 419 -10.42 -40.87 -19.64
N GLU A 420 -9.85 -42.01 -20.03
CA GLU A 420 -9.28 -42.98 -19.07
C GLU A 420 -8.17 -42.35 -18.23
N ARG A 421 -7.20 -41.68 -18.87
CA ARG A 421 -6.05 -41.11 -18.17
C ARG A 421 -6.43 -39.96 -17.23
N VAL A 422 -7.32 -39.08 -17.67
CA VAL A 422 -7.80 -37.96 -16.84
C VAL A 422 -8.71 -38.46 -15.71
N THR A 423 -9.50 -39.52 -15.94
CA THR A 423 -10.32 -40.13 -14.88
C THR A 423 -9.45 -40.82 -13.82
N ASP A 424 -8.33 -41.45 -14.21
CA ASP A 424 -7.38 -42.05 -13.27
C ASP A 424 -6.73 -41.01 -12.34
N GLU A 425 -6.46 -39.80 -12.83
CA GLU A 425 -5.86 -38.71 -12.04
C GLU A 425 -6.90 -37.96 -11.19
N THR A 426 -8.12 -37.76 -11.70
CA THR A 426 -9.14 -36.91 -11.05
C THR A 426 -10.19 -37.69 -10.22
N GLY A 427 -10.37 -38.98 -10.50
CA GLY A 427 -11.33 -39.88 -9.86
C GLY A 427 -12.67 -40.05 -10.60
N ASP A 428 -13.44 -41.06 -10.18
CA ASP A 428 -14.75 -41.39 -10.76
C ASP A 428 -15.81 -40.33 -10.39
N GLY A 429 -15.91 -39.27 -11.19
CA GLY A 429 -16.90 -38.20 -10.98
C GLY A 429 -16.88 -37.07 -12.01
N VAL A 430 -15.84 -37.00 -12.84
CA VAL A 430 -15.61 -35.88 -13.76
C VAL A 430 -15.93 -36.26 -15.20
N ARG A 431 -16.71 -35.43 -15.91
CA ARG A 431 -16.99 -35.62 -17.34
C ARG A 431 -15.88 -35.03 -18.19
N VAL A 432 -15.21 -35.84 -19.00
CA VAL A 432 -14.19 -35.37 -19.95
C VAL A 432 -14.81 -35.20 -21.34
N ASP A 433 -14.80 -33.98 -21.86
CA ASP A 433 -15.19 -33.65 -23.22
C ASP A 433 -13.96 -33.26 -24.03
N VAL A 434 -13.86 -33.77 -25.26
CA VAL A 434 -12.77 -33.42 -26.18
C VAL A 434 -13.33 -32.59 -27.33
N ARG A 435 -12.82 -31.36 -27.49
CA ARG A 435 -13.18 -30.43 -28.57
C ARG A 435 -12.09 -30.47 -29.63
N PHE A 436 -12.49 -30.75 -30.87
CA PHE A 436 -11.58 -30.80 -32.02
C PHE A 436 -11.64 -29.50 -32.82
N ILE A 437 -10.49 -28.89 -33.06
CA ILE A 437 -10.29 -27.81 -34.02
C ILE A 437 -9.55 -28.40 -35.22
N GLU A 438 -10.24 -28.47 -36.36
CA GLU A 438 -9.67 -29.06 -37.58
C GLU A 438 -9.04 -28.00 -38.48
N TYR A 439 -7.86 -28.30 -39.02
CA TYR A 439 -7.18 -27.45 -40.00
C TYR A 439 -6.85 -28.17 -41.30
N GLU A 440 -6.84 -27.41 -42.41
CA GLU A 440 -6.37 -27.86 -43.72
C GLU A 440 -5.07 -27.14 -44.08
N THR A 441 -4.02 -27.90 -44.40
CA THR A 441 -2.76 -27.36 -44.88
C THR A 441 -2.86 -27.11 -46.40
N ALA A 442 -2.71 -25.85 -46.82
CA ALA A 442 -2.81 -25.44 -48.23
C ALA A 442 -1.62 -25.85 -49.11
#